data_AF-A0A4R1Z9K9-F1
#
_entry.id   AF-A0A4R1Z9K9-F1
#
_cell.length_a   1.000
_cell.length_b   1.000
_cell.length_c   1.000
_cell.angle_alpha   90.00
_cell.angle_beta   90.00
_cell.angle_gamma   90.00
#
_symmetry.space_group_name_H-M   'P 1'
#
loop_
_entity.id
_entity.type
_entity.pdbx_description
1 polymer ?
#
loop_
_entity_poly.entity_id
_entity_poly.type
_entity_poly.pdbx_seq_one_letter_code
_entity_poly.pdbx_strand_id
1 'polypeptide(L)'
;MRIVMFVVLLICFIMTGCKKEDLKITSEQIKASFESKDIQLSEPQEISPENVFIRTLNNVKPEFFAINANQLISFYVYSSRQEAEKALKDFEESTAATDLVRHSEYQVANVILFYEYAGSAKDERVEGIMMGLQVTK
;
A
#
# COMPACT_ATOMS: atom_id res chain seq x y z
N MET A 1 8.72 27.18 -54.22
CA MET A 1 9.20 26.39 -53.06
C MET A 1 8.83 27.05 -51.72
N ARG A 2 7.57 27.48 -51.54
CA ARG A 2 7.08 28.11 -50.30
C ARG A 2 6.07 27.24 -49.52
N ILE A 3 5.60 26.16 -50.14
CA ILE A 3 4.52 25.32 -49.63
C ILE A 3 5.07 24.14 -48.80
N VAL A 4 6.31 23.69 -49.09
CA VAL A 4 6.94 22.55 -48.41
C VAL A 4 7.41 22.90 -46.99
N MET A 5 7.54 24.20 -46.65
CA MET A 5 8.00 24.65 -45.33
C MET A 5 6.88 24.73 -44.28
N PHE A 6 5.61 24.57 -44.66
CA PHE A 6 4.49 24.59 -43.72
C PHE A 6 4.01 23.20 -43.26
N VAL A 7 4.40 22.14 -43.98
CA VAL A 7 3.95 20.77 -43.70
C VAL A 7 4.76 20.12 -42.57
N VAL A 8 5.98 20.60 -42.29
CA VAL A 8 6.86 20.03 -41.26
C VAL A 8 6.52 20.52 -39.84
N LEU A 9 5.74 21.59 -39.69
CA LEU A 9 5.39 22.14 -38.36
C LEU A 9 4.16 21.48 -37.71
N LEU A 10 3.41 20.66 -38.46
CA LEU A 10 2.10 20.15 -38.00
C LEU A 10 2.16 18.77 -37.31
N ILE A 11 3.32 18.09 -37.32
CA ILE A 11 3.46 16.72 -36.79
C ILE A 11 3.84 16.72 -35.28
N CYS A 12 4.17 17.87 -34.70
CA CYS A 12 4.64 17.94 -33.30
C CYS A 12 3.54 17.93 -32.22
N PHE A 13 2.25 17.88 -32.57
CA PHE A 13 1.17 18.09 -31.58
C PHE A 13 0.45 16.84 -31.06
N ILE A 14 0.86 15.63 -31.44
CA ILE A 14 0.13 14.40 -31.06
C ILE A 14 0.81 13.57 -29.96
N MET A 15 1.67 14.19 -29.14
CA MET A 15 2.02 13.63 -27.83
C MET A 15 1.08 14.18 -26.76
N THR A 16 -0.23 13.97 -26.92
CA THR A 16 -1.12 13.90 -25.75
C THR A 16 -0.74 12.64 -25.00
N GLY A 17 0.28 12.74 -24.13
CA GLY A 17 0.58 11.71 -23.17
C GLY A 17 -0.66 11.50 -22.33
N CYS A 18 -1.31 10.33 -22.48
CA CYS A 18 -2.23 9.84 -21.47
C CYS A 18 -1.44 9.85 -20.16
N LYS A 19 -1.71 10.84 -19.29
CA LYS A 19 -1.38 10.70 -17.88
C LYS A 19 -2.15 9.46 -17.44
N LYS A 20 -1.45 8.33 -17.31
CA LYS A 20 -1.99 7.21 -16.55
C LYS A 20 -2.22 7.79 -15.17
N GLU A 21 -3.48 7.99 -14.82
CA GLU A 21 -3.82 8.32 -13.45
C GLU A 21 -3.29 7.15 -12.62
N ASP A 22 -2.37 7.45 -11.71
CA ASP A 22 -1.87 6.45 -10.80
C ASP A 22 -3.05 5.97 -9.95
N LEU A 23 -3.23 4.65 -9.90
CA LEU A 23 -4.24 4.03 -9.06
C LEU A 23 -4.09 4.59 -7.64
N LYS A 24 -5.19 5.12 -7.08
CA LYS A 24 -5.20 5.65 -5.72
C LYS A 24 -6.18 4.86 -4.87
N ILE A 25 -5.62 4.09 -3.95
CA ILE A 25 -6.37 3.28 -3.00
C ILE A 25 -6.66 4.12 -1.76
N THR A 26 -7.90 4.04 -1.28
CA THR A 26 -8.35 4.67 -0.03
C THR A 26 -8.42 3.65 1.11
N SER A 27 -8.46 4.16 2.34
CA SER A 27 -8.67 3.33 3.54
C SER A 27 -9.97 2.52 3.47
N GLU A 28 -11.05 3.13 2.99
CA GLU A 28 -12.36 2.50 2.86
C GLU A 28 -12.31 1.33 1.88
N GLN A 29 -11.57 1.44 0.77
CA GLN A 29 -11.40 0.35 -0.18
C GLN A 29 -10.63 -0.83 0.42
N ILE A 30 -9.61 -0.57 1.25
CA ILE A 30 -8.88 -1.61 1.96
C ILE A 30 -9.84 -2.31 2.92
N LYS A 31 -10.50 -1.58 3.81
CA LYS A 31 -11.43 -2.13 4.81
C LYS A 31 -12.56 -2.94 4.17
N ALA A 32 -13.19 -2.40 3.12
CA ALA A 32 -14.22 -3.10 2.37
C ALA A 32 -13.70 -4.39 1.70
N SER A 33 -12.44 -4.42 1.26
CA SER A 33 -11.84 -5.62 0.68
C SER A 33 -11.67 -6.73 1.72
N PHE A 34 -11.30 -6.40 2.95
CA PHE A 34 -11.26 -7.35 4.06
C PHE A 34 -12.65 -7.89 4.40
N GLU A 35 -13.64 -7.01 4.52
CA GLU A 35 -15.03 -7.40 4.79
C GLU A 35 -15.61 -8.29 3.68
N SER A 36 -15.33 -7.99 2.41
CA SER A 36 -15.78 -8.79 1.26
C SER A 36 -15.24 -10.22 1.21
N LYS A 37 -14.21 -10.51 2.01
CA LYS A 37 -13.58 -11.83 2.15
C LYS A 37 -13.88 -12.48 3.50
N ASP A 38 -14.93 -12.00 4.16
CA ASP A 38 -15.37 -12.49 5.48
C ASP A 38 -14.27 -12.37 6.55
N ILE A 39 -13.47 -11.29 6.47
CA ILE A 39 -12.54 -10.90 7.53
C ILE A 39 -13.10 -9.67 8.22
N GLN A 40 -13.56 -9.85 9.46
CA GLN A 40 -13.96 -8.72 10.29
C GLN A 40 -12.72 -8.04 10.88
N LEU A 41 -12.66 -6.73 10.68
CA LEU A 41 -11.65 -5.88 11.31
C LEU A 41 -12.17 -5.45 12.68
N SER A 42 -11.38 -5.67 13.72
CA SER A 42 -11.71 -5.26 15.08
C SER A 42 -10.58 -4.46 15.72
N GLU A 43 -10.91 -3.75 16.79
CA GLU A 43 -9.88 -3.16 17.64
C GLU A 43 -9.00 -4.27 18.24
N PRO A 44 -7.68 -4.11 18.23
CA PRO A 44 -6.77 -5.05 18.85
C PRO A 44 -6.82 -4.92 20.39
N GLN A 45 -6.75 -6.06 21.09
CA GLN A 45 -6.89 -6.08 22.55
C GLN A 45 -5.69 -5.46 23.29
N GLU A 46 -4.48 -5.71 22.80
CA GLU A 46 -3.26 -5.19 23.38
C GLU A 46 -2.24 -4.94 22.27
N ILE A 47 -1.66 -3.74 22.25
CA ILE A 47 -0.55 -3.42 21.36
C ILE A 47 0.57 -2.80 22.19
N SER A 48 1.76 -3.39 22.04
CA SER A 48 2.98 -2.82 22.59
C SER A 48 3.23 -1.42 21.99
N PRO A 49 3.50 -0.39 22.80
CA PRO A 49 3.85 0.94 22.29
C PRO A 49 5.14 0.91 21.45
N GLU A 50 5.96 -0.13 21.61
CA GLU A 50 7.18 -0.33 20.85
C GLU A 50 6.96 -1.03 19.50
N ASN A 51 5.74 -1.50 19.19
CA ASN A 51 5.47 -2.19 17.93
C ASN A 51 5.81 -1.27 16.74
N VAL A 52 6.80 -1.69 15.95
CA VAL A 52 7.35 -0.92 14.84
C VAL A 52 6.37 -0.75 13.68
N PHE A 53 5.44 -1.70 13.51
CA PHE A 53 4.47 -1.73 12.42
C PHE A 53 3.30 -0.76 12.62
N ILE A 54 3.17 -0.15 13.81
CA ILE A 54 2.14 0.88 14.07
C ILE A 54 2.73 2.28 14.27
N ARG A 55 4.04 2.46 14.06
CA ARG A 55 4.71 3.75 14.18
C ARG A 55 4.38 4.64 12.99
N THR A 56 4.44 5.95 13.18
CA THR A 56 4.35 6.90 12.06
C THR A 56 5.54 6.71 11.12
N LEU A 57 5.28 6.56 9.82
CA LEU A 57 6.29 6.46 8.76
C LEU A 57 6.14 7.64 7.81
N ASN A 58 7.22 8.40 7.61
CA ASN A 58 7.21 9.58 6.74
C ASN A 58 6.01 10.53 6.95
N ASN A 59 5.68 10.81 8.21
CA ASN A 59 4.56 11.65 8.65
C ASN A 59 3.16 11.07 8.40
N VAL A 60 3.05 9.79 8.00
CA VAL A 60 1.79 9.08 7.87
C VAL A 60 1.60 8.12 9.05
N LYS A 61 0.49 8.29 9.77
CA LYS A 61 0.07 7.36 10.82
C LYS A 61 -0.71 6.19 10.18
N PRO A 62 -0.45 4.95 10.58
CA PRO A 62 -1.20 3.82 10.06
C PRO A 62 -2.60 3.74 10.68
N GLU A 63 -3.52 3.13 9.94
CA GLU A 63 -4.66 2.44 10.53
C GLU A 63 -4.25 0.98 10.78
N PHE A 64 -4.70 0.42 11.90
CA PHE A 64 -4.35 -0.94 12.27
C PHE A 64 -5.53 -1.63 12.94
N PHE A 65 -5.65 -2.94 12.70
CA PHE A 65 -6.79 -3.74 13.12
C PHE A 65 -6.35 -5.16 13.43
N ALA A 66 -6.98 -5.76 14.43
CA ALA A 66 -6.94 -7.21 14.57
C ALA A 66 -7.86 -7.83 13.51
N ILE A 67 -7.39 -8.88 12.85
CA ILE A 67 -8.21 -9.71 11.94
C ILE A 67 -8.63 -11.03 12.59
N ASN A 68 -7.94 -11.41 13.67
CA ASN A 68 -8.33 -12.41 14.66
C ASN A 68 -7.47 -12.21 15.93
N ALA A 69 -7.59 -13.10 16.91
CA ALA A 69 -6.92 -12.97 18.21
C ALA A 69 -5.38 -12.86 18.14
N ASN A 70 -4.74 -13.41 17.11
CA ASN A 70 -3.27 -13.54 17.03
C ASN A 70 -2.67 -12.82 15.82
N GLN A 71 -3.46 -12.00 15.14
CA GLN A 71 -3.09 -11.44 13.84
C GLN A 71 -3.50 -9.99 13.71
N LEU A 72 -2.53 -9.16 13.36
CA LEU A 72 -2.66 -7.73 13.24
C LEU A 72 -2.31 -7.32 11.81
N ILE A 73 -3.11 -6.44 11.24
CA ILE A 73 -2.73 -5.69 10.04
C ILE A 73 -2.49 -4.24 10.45
N SER A 74 -1.51 -3.61 9.82
CA SER A 74 -1.37 -2.16 9.79
C SER A 74 -1.18 -1.71 8.35
N PHE A 75 -1.85 -0.64 7.96
CA PHE A 75 -1.73 -0.09 6.63
C PHE A 75 -1.59 1.42 6.63
N TYR A 76 -0.79 1.89 5.68
CA TYR A 76 -0.45 3.29 5.47
C TYR A 76 -0.95 3.70 4.10
N VAL A 77 -1.72 4.78 4.03
CA VAL A 77 -2.22 5.33 2.77
C VAL A 77 -1.51 6.64 2.47
N TYR A 78 -0.60 6.62 1.50
CA TYR A 78 0.19 7.79 1.08
C TYR A 78 -0.52 8.60 -0.01
N SER A 79 0.01 9.78 -0.31
CA SER A 79 -0.54 10.63 -1.37
C SER A 79 -0.29 10.04 -2.77
N SER A 80 0.79 9.25 -2.91
CA SER A 80 1.28 8.68 -4.16
C SER A 80 2.03 7.35 -3.93
N ARG A 81 2.27 6.62 -5.02
CA ARG A 81 3.09 5.40 -5.00
C ARG A 81 4.53 5.67 -4.59
N GLN A 82 5.11 6.76 -5.08
CA GLN A 82 6.51 7.10 -4.83
C GLN A 82 6.74 7.43 -3.35
N GLU A 83 5.77 8.04 -2.67
CA GLU A 83 5.83 8.23 -1.23
C GLU A 83 5.77 6.92 -0.46
N ALA A 84 4.91 5.97 -0.89
CA ALA A 84 4.86 4.64 -0.32
C ALA A 84 6.19 3.88 -0.52
N GLU A 85 6.77 3.91 -1.72
CA GLU A 85 8.09 3.30 -2.01
C GLU A 85 9.18 3.88 -1.13
N LYS A 86 9.21 5.21 -0.98
CA LYS A 86 10.17 5.88 -0.10
C LYS A 86 9.98 5.46 1.36
N ALA A 87 8.75 5.45 1.85
CA ALA A 87 8.47 5.11 3.25
C ALA A 87 8.75 3.65 3.58
N LEU A 88 8.51 2.74 2.63
CA LEU A 88 8.86 1.34 2.77
C LEU A 88 10.37 1.16 2.90
N LYS A 89 11.13 1.80 2.00
CA LYS A 89 12.58 1.78 2.06
C LYS A 89 13.13 2.37 3.37
N ASP A 90 12.57 3.49 3.83
CA ASP A 90 12.98 4.09 5.10
C ASP A 90 12.67 3.16 6.30
N PHE A 91 11.54 2.45 6.25
CA PHE A 91 11.19 1.44 7.25
C PHE A 91 12.21 0.29 7.26
N GLU A 92 12.51 -0.31 6.10
CA GLU A 92 13.49 -1.38 5.95
C GLU A 92 14.86 -0.95 6.47
N GLU A 93 15.34 0.23 6.09
CA GLU A 93 16.63 0.77 6.54
C GLU A 93 16.65 1.00 8.07
N SER A 94 15.57 1.52 8.64
CA SER A 94 15.48 1.79 10.08
C SER A 94 15.34 0.53 10.94
N THR A 95 14.84 -0.57 10.36
CA THR A 95 14.57 -1.84 11.05
C THR A 95 15.57 -2.93 10.70
N ALA A 96 16.54 -2.68 9.81
CA ALA A 96 17.51 -3.67 9.33
C ALA A 96 18.30 -4.39 10.44
N ALA A 97 18.53 -3.73 11.58
CA ALA A 97 19.24 -4.29 12.73
C ALA A 97 18.31 -4.89 13.81
N THR A 98 17.00 -4.83 13.60
CA THR A 98 15.98 -5.27 14.55
C THR A 98 15.47 -6.65 14.18
N ASP A 99 15.40 -7.55 15.15
CA ASP A 99 14.72 -8.84 14.97
C ASP A 99 13.20 -8.62 14.99
N LEU A 100 12.59 -8.57 13.80
CA LEU A 100 11.17 -8.32 13.64
C LEU A 100 10.37 -9.60 13.87
N VAL A 101 9.21 -9.45 14.51
CA VAL A 101 8.23 -10.54 14.59
C VAL A 101 7.82 -10.99 13.18
N ARG A 102 7.39 -12.25 13.06
CA ARG A 102 7.01 -12.82 11.77
C ARG A 102 5.88 -12.00 11.12
N HIS A 103 6.16 -11.48 9.93
CA HIS A 103 5.26 -10.63 9.18
C HIS A 103 5.36 -10.88 7.67
N SER A 104 4.35 -10.40 6.95
CA SER A 104 4.34 -10.22 5.49
C SER A 104 4.19 -8.74 5.21
N GLU A 105 4.81 -8.30 4.13
CA GLU A 105 4.77 -6.92 3.67
C GLU A 105 4.20 -6.88 2.26
N TYR A 106 3.32 -5.91 2.00
CA TYR A 106 2.73 -5.70 0.70
C TYR A 106 2.76 -4.21 0.36
N GLN A 107 3.25 -3.89 -0.82
CA GLN A 107 3.16 -2.56 -1.39
C GLN A 107 2.25 -2.58 -2.62
N VAL A 108 1.15 -1.83 -2.58
CA VAL A 108 0.18 -1.72 -3.69
C VAL A 108 -0.17 -0.27 -3.92
N ALA A 109 0.17 0.26 -5.10
CA ALA A 109 -0.03 1.66 -5.44
C ALA A 109 0.51 2.60 -4.35
N ASN A 110 -0.33 3.46 -3.78
CA ASN A 110 -0.01 4.38 -2.69
C ASN A 110 -0.11 3.77 -1.28
N VAL A 111 -0.16 2.44 -1.15
CA VAL A 111 -0.40 1.74 0.13
C VAL A 111 0.76 0.82 0.48
N ILE A 112 1.13 0.83 1.76
CA ILE A 112 1.94 -0.22 2.40
C ILE A 112 1.03 -0.94 3.40
N LEU A 113 1.03 -2.27 3.40
CA LEU A 113 0.38 -3.08 4.42
C LEU A 113 1.39 -4.04 5.05
N PHE A 114 1.52 -3.97 6.37
CA PHE A 114 2.20 -4.97 7.16
C PHE A 114 1.18 -5.90 7.78
N TYR A 115 1.48 -7.19 7.73
CA TYR A 115 0.64 -8.23 8.26
C TYR A 115 1.44 -9.10 9.23
N GLU A 116 1.17 -8.95 10.52
CA GLU A 116 1.80 -9.69 11.61
C GLU A 116 0.99 -10.96 11.93
N TYR A 117 1.66 -12.11 11.97
CA TYR A 117 1.05 -13.41 12.28
C TYR A 117 1.97 -14.25 13.18
N ALA A 118 2.54 -13.60 14.19
CA ALA A 118 3.45 -14.23 15.15
C ALA A 118 2.78 -15.45 15.80
N GLY A 119 3.45 -16.61 15.71
CA GLY A 119 2.99 -17.85 16.36
C GLY A 119 1.73 -18.49 15.77
N SER A 120 1.13 -17.93 14.71
CA SER A 120 -0.04 -18.48 14.04
C SER A 120 0.19 -18.74 12.55
N ALA A 121 -0.67 -19.57 11.94
CA ALA A 121 -0.66 -19.77 10.50
C ALA A 121 -1.24 -18.53 9.81
N LYS A 122 -0.57 -18.07 8.75
CA LYS A 122 -1.01 -16.95 7.91
C LYS A 122 -2.43 -17.22 7.38
N ASP A 123 -3.33 -16.25 7.50
CA ASP A 123 -4.62 -16.27 6.80
C ASP A 123 -4.37 -15.95 5.33
N GLU A 124 -4.49 -16.97 4.48
CA GLU A 124 -4.20 -16.89 3.04
C GLU A 124 -5.09 -15.86 2.32
N ARG A 125 -6.26 -15.53 2.88
CA ARG A 125 -7.17 -14.54 2.29
C ARG A 125 -6.54 -13.14 2.23
N VAL A 126 -5.63 -12.81 3.16
CA VAL A 126 -4.94 -11.52 3.18
C VAL A 126 -4.14 -11.29 1.90
N GLU A 127 -3.44 -12.31 1.42
CA GLU A 127 -2.68 -12.21 0.17
C GLU A 127 -3.61 -12.02 -1.04
N GLY A 128 -4.72 -12.76 -1.08
CA GLY A 128 -5.75 -12.60 -2.11
C GLY A 128 -6.37 -11.21 -2.13
N ILE A 129 -6.56 -10.57 -0.97
CA ILE A 129 -7.03 -9.19 -0.86
C ILE A 129 -6.00 -8.23 -1.49
N MET A 130 -4.73 -8.36 -1.12
CA MET A 130 -3.68 -7.47 -1.61
C MET A 130 -3.46 -7.62 -3.13
N MET A 131 -3.55 -8.84 -3.66
CA MET A 131 -3.52 -9.07 -5.11
C MET A 131 -4.75 -8.45 -5.81
N GLY A 132 -5.93 -8.55 -5.21
CA GLY A 132 -7.15 -7.95 -5.74
C GLY A 132 -7.05 -6.42 -5.87
N LEU A 133 -6.44 -5.76 -4.89
CA LEU A 133 -6.22 -4.32 -4.89
C LEU A 133 -5.29 -3.84 -6.02
N GLN A 134 -4.42 -4.69 -6.57
CA GLN A 134 -3.56 -4.34 -7.70
C GLN A 134 -4.33 -4.22 -9.03
N VAL A 135 -5.52 -4.81 -9.12
CA VAL A 135 -6.26 -5.00 -10.39
C VAL A 135 -7.43 -4.01 -10.53
N THR A 136 -7.91 -3.43 -9.44
CA THR A 136 -8.98 -2.44 -9.46
C THR A 136 -8.52 -1.19 -10.23
N LYS A 137 -9.15 -0.89 -11.36
CA LYS A 137 -8.97 0.33 -12.17
C LYS A 137 -10.26 1.14 -12.18
#